data_AF-A0A291QR25-F1
#
_entry.id   AF-A0A291QR25-F1
#
_cell.length_a   1.000
_cell.length_b   1.000
_cell.length_c   1.000
_cell.angle_alpha   90.00
_cell.angle_beta   90.00
_cell.angle_gamma   90.00
#
_symmetry.space_group_name_H-M   'P 1'
#
loop_
_entity.id
_entity.type
_entity.pdbx_description
1 polymer ?
#
loop_
_entity_poly.entity_id
_entity_poly.type
_entity_poly.pdbx_seq_one_letter_code
_entity_poly.pdbx_strand_id
1 'polypeptide(L)' 'MKLLLLTLVFASGITCKRVTVFVCDSKYAKKYHYRDDCRGLKNCKHKIIEISLDSARSTNKTLCKWEYNQ' A
#
# COMPACT_ATOMS: atom_id res chain seq x y z
N MET A 1 -3.56 -1.25 51.54
CA MET A 1 -4.41 -0.92 50.36
C MET A 1 -3.55 -0.24 49.29
N LYS A 2 -2.77 -1.01 48.53
CA LYS A 2 -1.70 -0.46 47.64
C LYS A 2 -1.54 -1.25 46.34
N LEU A 3 -2.56 -2.01 45.94
CA LEU A 3 -2.47 -2.96 44.84
C LEU A 3 -3.70 -2.92 43.90
N LEU A 4 -4.21 -1.72 43.61
CA LEU A 4 -5.39 -1.56 42.74
C LEU A 4 -5.21 -0.53 41.61
N LEU A 5 -4.03 0.06 41.46
CA LEU A 5 -3.78 1.15 40.50
C LEU A 5 -2.84 0.78 39.33
N LEU A 6 -2.39 -0.48 39.21
CA LEU A 6 -1.36 -0.86 38.22
C LEU A 6 -1.87 -1.50 36.92
N THR A 7 -3.18 -1.67 36.72
CA THR A 7 -3.69 -2.54 35.62
C THR A 7 -4.29 -1.81 34.42
N LEU A 8 -4.13 -0.49 34.27
CA LEU A 8 -4.86 0.26 33.22
C LEU A 8 -3.99 0.91 32.15
N VAL A 9 -2.83 0.35 31.80
CA VAL A 9 -1.99 0.90 30.72
C VAL A 9 -1.40 -0.21 29.87
N PHE A 10 -2.20 -0.93 29.09
CA PHE A 10 -1.67 -1.74 27.96
C PHE A 10 -2.76 -2.07 26.92
N ALA A 11 -3.47 -1.04 26.45
CA ALA A 11 -4.30 -1.15 25.25
C ALA A 11 -3.76 -0.20 24.16
N SER A 12 -2.48 -0.34 23.84
CA SER A 12 -1.90 0.30 22.66
C SER A 12 -2.40 -0.45 21.43
N GLY A 13 -3.53 -0.01 20.86
CA GLY A 13 -4.05 -0.57 19.62
C GLY A 13 -3.02 -0.42 18.50
N ILE A 14 -2.49 -1.55 18.01
CA ILE A 14 -1.62 -1.57 16.83
C ILE A 14 -2.47 -1.20 15.63
N THR A 15 -2.40 0.04 15.17
CA THR A 15 -3.05 0.46 13.92
C THR A 15 -2.21 -0.03 12.74
N CYS A 16 -2.69 -1.05 12.04
CA CYS A 16 -2.10 -1.47 10.78
C CYS A 16 -2.54 -0.48 9.69
N LYS A 17 -1.70 0.51 9.39
CA LYS A 17 -1.91 1.40 8.24
C LYS A 17 -1.75 0.59 6.95
N ARG A 18 -2.88 0.23 6.34
CA ARG A 18 -2.87 -0.35 5.00
C ARG A 18 -2.48 0.73 4.01
N VAL A 19 -1.38 0.52 3.31
CA VAL A 19 -0.94 1.40 2.22
C VAL A 19 -1.73 1.02 0.98
N THR A 20 -2.47 1.97 0.41
CA THR A 20 -3.14 1.80 -0.89
C THR A 20 -2.19 2.22 -2.00
N VAL A 21 -2.19 1.47 -3.10
CA VAL A 21 -1.38 1.70 -4.30
C VAL A 21 -2.24 1.55 -5.55
N PHE A 22 -1.78 2.17 -6.63
CA PHE A 22 -2.43 2.16 -7.93
C PHE A 22 -1.79 1.12 -8.86
N VAL A 23 -2.63 0.40 -9.60
CA VAL A 23 -2.21 -0.62 -10.56
C VAL A 23 -2.99 -0.44 -11.86
N CYS A 24 -2.29 -0.58 -12.98
CA CYS A 24 -2.92 -0.70 -14.30
C CYS A 24 -3.55 -2.10 -14.41
N ASP A 25 -4.87 -2.18 -14.61
CA ASP A 25 -5.63 -3.42 -14.77
C ASP A 25 -5.43 -4.01 -16.18
N SER A 26 -4.20 -4.44 -16.44
CA SER A 26 -3.81 -5.11 -17.67
C SER A 26 -3.08 -6.40 -17.32
N LYS A 27 -3.33 -7.46 -18.11
CA LYS A 27 -2.68 -8.77 -17.96
C LYS A 27 -1.15 -8.67 -17.94
N TYR A 28 -0.58 -7.67 -18.60
CA TYR A 28 0.86 -7.47 -18.72
C TYR A 28 1.44 -6.46 -17.71
N ALA A 29 0.62 -5.88 -16.83
CA ALA A 29 1.08 -4.90 -15.85
C ALA A 29 1.92 -5.58 -14.75
N LYS A 30 3.23 -5.33 -14.77
CA LYS A 30 4.20 -5.86 -13.79
C LYS A 30 4.49 -4.88 -12.65
N LYS A 31 3.92 -3.67 -12.70
CA LYS A 31 4.29 -2.56 -11.81
C LYS A 31 3.09 -2.06 -11.00
N TYR A 32 3.36 -1.63 -9.77
CA TYR A 32 2.44 -0.84 -8.94
C TYR A 32 3.03 0.55 -8.70
N HIS A 33 2.16 1.49 -8.34
CA HIS A 33 2.45 2.91 -8.22
C HIS A 33 1.91 3.49 -6.92
N TYR A 34 2.66 4.39 -6.26
CA TYR A 34 2.15 5.07 -5.06
C TYR A 34 1.25 6.24 -5.40
N ARG A 35 1.42 6.81 -6.60
CA ARG A 35 0.63 7.94 -7.09
C ARG A 35 -0.08 7.59 -8.40
N ASP A 36 -1.30 8.08 -8.54
CA ASP A 36 -2.13 7.98 -9.74
C ASP A 36 -1.56 8.82 -10.92
N ASP A 37 -0.74 9.81 -10.59
CA ASP A 37 -0.09 10.72 -11.55
C ASP A 37 1.29 10.26 -12.05
N CYS A 38 1.76 9.09 -11.63
CA CYS A 38 3.05 8.56 -12.03
C CYS A 38 3.18 8.49 -13.56
N ARG A 39 4.31 8.98 -14.09
CA ARG A 39 4.61 8.97 -15.54
C ARG A 39 4.43 7.60 -16.19
N GLY A 40 4.79 6.52 -15.48
CA GLY A 40 4.59 5.15 -15.95
C GLY A 40 3.11 4.76 -16.02
N LEU A 41 2.32 5.19 -15.04
CA LEU A 41 0.91 4.87 -14.91
C LEU A 41 0.04 5.65 -15.89
N LYS A 42 0.39 6.91 -16.19
CA LYS A 42 -0.33 7.76 -17.17
C LYS A 42 -0.37 7.18 -18.58
N ASN A 43 0.56 6.28 -18.93
CA ASN A 43 0.57 5.58 -20.21
C ASN A 43 -0.34 4.34 -20.23
N CYS A 44 -0.94 3.96 -19.11
CA CYS A 44 -1.88 2.84 -19.04
C CYS A 44 -3.13 3.17 -19.87
N LYS A 45 -3.44 2.28 -20.83
CA LYS A 45 -4.68 2.36 -21.63
C LYS A 45 -5.87 1.63 -21.01
N HIS A 46 -5.65 0.94 -19.90
CA HIS A 46 -6.66 0.16 -19.20
C HIS A 46 -7.14 0.92 -17.97
N LYS A 47 -8.12 0.34 -17.26
CA LYS A 47 -8.58 0.89 -15.99
C LYS A 47 -7.43 0.93 -14.99
N ILE A 48 -7.32 2.03 -14.25
CA ILE A 48 -6.45 2.11 -13.07
C ILE A 48 -7.30 1.69 -11.87
N ILE A 49 -6.79 0.75 -11.09
CA ILE A 49 -7.45 0.26 -9.87
C ILE A 49 -6.58 0.55 -8.65
N GLU A 50 -7.24 0.78 -7.52
CA GLU A 50 -6.61 0.94 -6.22
C GLU A 50 -6.67 -0.38 -5.47
N ILE A 51 -5.52 -0.87 -5.02
CA ILE A 51 -5.39 -2.10 -4.24
C ILE A 51 -4.46 -1.87 -3.05
N SER A 52 -4.46 -2.77 -2.09
CA SER A 52 -3.47 -2.71 -1.00
C SER A 52 -2.06 -3.04 -1.52
N LEU A 53 -1.04 -2.44 -0.89
CA LEU A 53 0.37 -2.74 -1.17
C LEU A 53 0.67 -4.23 -1.00
N ASP A 54 0.04 -4.88 -0.03
CA ASP A 54 0.19 -6.32 0.20
C ASP A 54 -0.39 -7.14 -0.96
N SER A 55 -1.55 -6.74 -1.49
CA SER A 55 -2.14 -7.34 -2.71
C SER A 55 -1.27 -7.12 -3.95
N ALA A 56 -0.62 -5.95 -4.07
CA ALA A 56 0.30 -5.69 -5.18
C ALA A 56 1.55 -6.60 -5.09
N ARG A 57 2.09 -6.78 -3.87
CA ARG A 57 3.24 -7.65 -3.62
C ARG A 57 2.89 -9.13 -3.82
N SER A 58 1.71 -9.57 -3.37
CA SER A 58 1.26 -10.97 -3.54
C SER A 58 1.05 -11.36 -5.02
N THR A 59 0.75 -10.38 -5.87
CA THR A 59 0.63 -10.57 -7.33
C THR A 59 1.95 -10.41 -8.09
N ASN A 60 3.10 -10.49 -7.40
CA ASN A 60 4.45 -10.33 -7.96
C ASN A 60 4.67 -9.02 -8.74
N LYS A 61 3.91 -7.96 -8.41
CA LYS A 61 4.14 -6.63 -8.98
C LYS A 61 5.27 -5.95 -8.23
N THR A 62 6.07 -5.19 -8.98
CA THR A 62 7.22 -4.45 -8.42
C THR A 62 6.97 -2.95 -8.49
N LEU A 63 7.65 -2.17 -7.65
CA LEU A 63 7.50 -0.72 -7.67
C LEU A 63 7.92 -0.15 -9.03
N CYS A 64 7.27 0.93 -9.46
CA CYS A 64 7.67 1.68 -10.64
C CYS A 64 9.04 2.36 -10.42
N LYS A 65 9.95 2.25 -11.40
CA LYS A 65 11.30 2.84 -11.31
C LYS A 65 11.27 4.36 -11.09
N TRP A 66 10.26 5.05 -11.62
CA TRP A 66 10.06 6.49 -11.43
C TRP A 66 9.76 6.89 -9.98
N GLU A 67 9.42 5.92 -9.13
CA GLU A 67 8.97 6.14 -7.75
C GLU A 67 9.92 5.52 -6.72
N TYR A 68 11.13 5.08 -7.12
CA TYR A 68 12.10 4.46 -6.20
C TYR A 68 12.68 5.44 -5.17
N ASN A 69 12.59 6.75 -5.43
CA ASN A 69 13.12 7.81 -4.56
C ASN A 69 11.99 8.62 -3.89
N GLN A 70 10.84 7.99 -3.61
CA GLN A 70 9.75 8.64 -2.87
C GLN A 70 9.91 8.49 -1.37
#